data_AF-A0A7W0H6R2-F1
#
_entry.id   AF-A0A7W0H6R2-F1
#
_cell.length_a   1.000
_cell.length_b   1.000
_cell.length_c   1.000
_cell.angle_alpha   90.00
_cell.angle_beta   90.00
_cell.angle_gamma   90.00
#
_symmetry.space_group_name_H-M   'P 1'
#
loop_
_entity.id
_entity.type
_entity.pdbx_description
1 polymer ?
#
loop_
_entity_poly.entity_id
_entity_poly.type
_entity_poly.pdbx_seq_one_letter_code
_entity_poly.pdbx_strand_id
1 'polypeptide(L)'
;MRRRTATLLCLVVCVAATSVIATTAGAVDQTAKNGCESPQPYSGVLTSPLITTSSEVPTVSGQWWFEGESVAPVDHDLAIVEYTIDGGLNWTELGRLNPASFPGGAADQGYSNRGLGKAPAFQPFSFALPAASSVQIR
;
A
#
# COMPACT_ATOMS: atom_id res chain seq x y z
N MET A 1 5.27 0.31 -75.42
CA MET A 1 5.91 0.99 -74.28
C MET A 1 5.11 0.69 -73.03
N ARG A 2 5.74 -0.05 -72.12
CA ARG A 2 5.14 -0.69 -70.93
C ARG A 2 5.79 -0.06 -69.70
N ARG A 3 5.05 0.06 -68.60
CA ARG A 3 5.50 0.34 -67.21
C ARG A 3 5.77 1.81 -66.84
N ARG A 4 4.74 2.60 -66.50
CA ARG A 4 4.89 3.78 -65.60
C ARG A 4 3.64 4.13 -64.76
N THR A 5 2.79 3.16 -64.42
CA THR A 5 1.52 3.45 -63.70
C THR A 5 1.31 2.67 -62.41
N ALA A 6 2.35 2.01 -61.89
CA ALA A 6 2.24 1.19 -60.68
C ALA A 6 3.04 1.71 -59.47
N THR A 7 3.77 2.82 -59.60
CA THR A 7 4.71 3.26 -58.53
C THR A 7 4.23 4.47 -57.73
N LEU A 8 3.21 5.21 -58.19
CA LEU A 8 2.74 6.40 -57.45
C LEU A 8 1.67 6.11 -56.38
N LEU A 9 0.96 4.99 -56.46
CA LEU A 9 -0.15 4.70 -55.55
C LEU A 9 0.30 4.07 -54.22
N CYS A 10 1.53 3.58 -54.12
CA CYS A 10 2.06 2.99 -52.88
C CYS A 10 2.73 4.02 -51.96
N LEU A 11 3.11 5.19 -52.48
CA LEU A 11 3.76 6.24 -51.69
C LEU A 11 2.78 7.15 -50.95
N VAL A 12 1.51 7.19 -51.37
CA VAL A 12 0.49 8.04 -50.73
C VAL A 12 -0.18 7.34 -49.53
N VAL A 13 -0.15 6.02 -49.45
CA VAL A 13 -0.82 5.25 -48.38
C VAL A 13 0.06 5.10 -47.13
N CYS A 14 1.39 5.25 -47.22
CA CYS A 14 2.29 5.03 -46.07
C CYS A 14 2.57 6.26 -45.20
N VAL A 15 2.04 7.45 -45.51
CA VAL A 15 2.33 8.69 -44.76
C VAL A 15 1.10 9.22 -43.98
N ALA A 16 -0.07 8.59 -44.10
CA ALA A 16 -1.33 9.13 -43.59
C ALA A 16 -1.80 8.60 -42.22
N ALA A 17 -0.98 7.86 -41.48
CA ALA A 17 -1.43 7.28 -40.21
C ALA A 17 -0.31 7.20 -39.16
N THR A 18 0.11 8.34 -38.62
CA THR A 18 0.66 8.43 -37.24
C THR A 18 0.87 9.89 -36.81
N SER A 19 -0.12 10.75 -37.01
CA SER A 19 -0.26 11.92 -36.13
C SER A 19 -0.89 11.44 -34.82
N VAL A 20 -0.11 10.70 -34.03
CA VAL A 20 -0.40 10.56 -32.60
C VAL A 20 -0.27 11.98 -32.06
N ILE A 21 -1.40 12.61 -31.77
CA ILE A 21 -1.40 13.77 -30.87
C ILE A 21 -0.89 13.18 -29.55
N ALA A 22 0.41 13.25 -29.35
CA ALA A 22 0.97 13.18 -28.01
C ALA A 22 0.35 14.40 -27.33
N THR A 23 -0.76 14.18 -26.61
CA THR A 23 -1.16 15.09 -25.55
C THR A 23 0.10 15.24 -24.73
N THR A 24 0.73 16.42 -24.79
CA THR A 24 1.78 16.76 -23.85
C THR A 24 1.10 16.60 -22.51
N ALA A 25 1.41 15.52 -21.79
CA ALA A 25 1.08 15.44 -20.38
C ALA A 25 1.66 16.73 -19.81
N GLY A 26 0.79 17.67 -19.43
CA GLY A 26 1.23 18.92 -18.85
C GLY A 26 2.16 18.53 -17.72
N ALA A 27 3.38 19.08 -17.71
CA ALA A 27 4.28 18.86 -16.59
C ALA A 27 3.52 19.30 -15.34
N VAL A 28 3.09 18.33 -14.54
CA VAL A 28 2.50 18.62 -13.24
C VAL A 28 3.66 19.14 -12.41
N ASP A 29 3.48 20.31 -11.81
CA ASP A 29 4.48 20.83 -10.88
C ASP A 29 4.51 19.87 -9.69
N GLN A 30 5.54 19.03 -9.66
CA GLN A 30 5.74 18.07 -8.60
C GLN A 30 6.56 18.76 -7.51
N THR A 31 5.89 19.22 -6.45
CA THR A 31 6.59 19.54 -5.21
C THR A 31 7.04 18.23 -4.55
N ALA A 32 8.00 18.29 -3.63
CA ALA A 32 8.43 17.10 -2.92
C ALA A 32 7.22 16.35 -2.34
N LYS A 33 7.05 15.08 -2.74
CA LYS A 33 6.02 14.13 -2.28
C LYS A 33 4.56 14.37 -2.71
N ASN A 34 4.23 15.36 -3.56
CA ASN A 34 2.84 15.56 -4.01
C ASN A 34 2.34 14.54 -5.07
N GLY A 35 3.19 13.59 -5.48
CA GLY A 35 2.87 12.63 -6.54
C GLY A 35 1.74 11.66 -6.21
N CYS A 36 1.29 11.56 -4.95
CA CYS A 36 0.26 10.61 -4.51
C CYS A 36 -0.52 11.09 -3.25
N GLU A 37 -0.64 12.39 -2.97
CA GLU A 37 -1.45 12.85 -1.82
C GLU A 37 -2.91 12.45 -2.01
N SER A 38 -3.46 11.73 -1.02
CA SER A 38 -4.86 11.33 -1.04
C SER A 38 -5.75 12.52 -0.72
N PRO A 39 -6.91 12.70 -1.39
CA PRO A 39 -7.80 13.85 -1.14
C PRO A 39 -8.44 13.82 0.26
N GLN A 40 -8.37 12.69 0.95
CA GLN A 40 -8.85 12.46 2.30
C GLN A 40 -8.12 11.27 2.92
N PRO A 41 -8.14 11.11 4.26
CA PRO A 41 -7.66 9.89 4.91
C PRO A 41 -8.47 8.66 4.48
N TYR A 42 -7.79 7.54 4.27
CA TYR A 42 -8.41 6.24 4.01
C TYR A 42 -8.07 5.25 5.12
N SER A 43 -9.04 4.42 5.49
CA SER A 43 -8.87 3.35 6.49
C SER A 43 -9.66 2.11 6.08
N GLY A 44 -9.22 0.94 6.54
CA GLY A 44 -9.89 -0.33 6.30
C GLY A 44 -9.61 -1.32 7.44
N VAL A 45 -10.36 -2.42 7.45
CA VAL A 45 -10.29 -3.46 8.49
C VAL A 45 -10.40 -4.84 7.83
N LEU A 46 -9.59 -5.80 8.30
CA LEU A 46 -9.66 -7.20 7.90
C LEU A 46 -9.95 -8.09 9.10
N THR A 47 -11.22 -8.42 9.30
CA THR A 47 -11.64 -9.23 10.46
C THR A 47 -11.53 -10.74 10.17
N SER A 48 -10.94 -11.47 11.11
CA SER A 48 -10.88 -12.94 11.06
C SER A 48 -12.26 -13.57 11.25
N PRO A 49 -12.46 -14.82 10.80
CA PRO A 49 -13.52 -15.68 11.32
C PRO A 49 -13.42 -15.83 12.84
N LEU A 50 -14.49 -16.30 13.48
CA LEU A 50 -14.45 -16.71 14.88
C LEU A 50 -13.51 -17.91 15.04
N ILE A 51 -12.48 -17.74 15.86
CA ILE A 51 -11.50 -18.78 16.18
C ILE A 51 -11.85 -19.33 17.56
N THR A 52 -12.07 -20.63 17.65
CA THR A 52 -12.19 -21.31 18.94
C THR A 52 -10.82 -21.79 19.41
N THR A 53 -10.54 -21.66 20.70
CA THR A 53 -9.26 -22.05 21.29
C THR A 53 -9.48 -22.78 22.59
N SER A 54 -8.68 -23.82 22.82
CA SER A 54 -8.60 -24.58 24.07
C SER A 54 -7.34 -24.24 24.87
N SER A 55 -6.47 -23.37 24.35
CA SER A 55 -5.28 -22.87 25.06
C SER A 55 -5.68 -21.84 26.11
N GLU A 56 -5.07 -21.91 27.29
CA GLU A 56 -5.21 -20.86 28.33
C GLU A 56 -4.60 -19.53 27.88
N VAL A 57 -3.57 -19.55 27.02
CA VAL A 57 -2.97 -18.34 26.45
C VAL A 57 -2.64 -18.60 24.98
N PRO A 58 -3.62 -18.46 24.07
CA PRO A 58 -3.37 -18.60 22.64
C PRO A 58 -2.47 -17.47 22.15
N THR A 59 -1.80 -17.69 21.03
CA THR A 59 -0.92 -16.68 20.40
C THR A 59 -1.37 -16.45 18.97
N VAL A 60 -1.46 -15.19 18.56
CA VAL A 60 -1.55 -14.82 17.15
C VAL A 60 -0.16 -14.46 16.66
N SER A 61 0.24 -15.00 15.51
CA SER A 61 1.53 -14.72 14.90
C SER A 61 1.43 -14.76 13.39
N GLY A 62 2.30 -14.03 12.72
CA GLY A 62 2.37 -14.02 11.27
C GLY A 62 3.58 -13.27 10.77
N GLN A 63 3.53 -12.93 9.49
CA GLN A 63 4.50 -12.04 8.87
C GLN A 63 3.77 -10.88 8.21
N TRP A 64 4.39 -9.70 8.24
CA TRP A 64 3.80 -8.49 7.69
C TRP A 64 4.83 -7.72 6.87
N TRP A 65 4.35 -7.03 5.84
CA TRP A 65 5.13 -6.24 4.89
C TRP A 65 4.34 -4.97 4.61
N PHE A 66 4.99 -3.80 4.64
CA PHE A 66 4.38 -2.55 4.18
C PHE A 66 5.43 -1.52 3.78
N GLU A 67 4.97 -0.58 2.96
CA GLU A 67 5.55 0.75 2.75
C GLU A 67 4.47 1.77 3.10
N GLY A 68 4.86 2.90 3.67
CA GLY A 68 3.96 3.98 4.06
C GLY A 68 4.59 5.35 3.80
N GLU A 69 3.82 6.41 4.07
CA GLU A 69 4.32 7.77 3.89
C GLU A 69 5.57 8.03 4.76
N SER A 70 6.50 8.79 4.21
CA SER A 70 7.86 8.94 4.73
C SER A 70 8.29 10.40 4.87
N VAL A 71 8.89 10.69 6.02
CA VAL A 71 9.54 11.96 6.43
C VAL A 71 8.58 13.12 6.66
N ALA A 72 8.49 13.52 7.94
CA ALA A 72 7.70 14.64 8.41
C ALA A 72 6.24 14.68 7.89
N PRO A 73 5.53 13.53 7.81
CA PRO A 73 4.12 13.61 7.48
C PRO A 73 3.38 14.33 8.62
N VAL A 74 2.25 14.98 8.31
CA VAL A 74 1.46 15.70 9.34
C VAL A 74 0.82 14.70 10.31
N ASP A 75 0.45 13.53 9.78
CA ASP A 75 -0.04 12.34 10.49
C ASP A 75 0.70 11.10 9.96
N HIS A 76 0.45 9.90 10.48
CA HIS A 76 1.10 8.68 9.97
C HIS A 76 0.08 7.56 9.77
N ASP A 77 0.31 6.75 8.73
CA ASP A 77 -0.43 5.52 8.53
C ASP A 77 -0.27 4.61 9.76
N LEU A 78 -1.31 3.86 10.12
CA LEU A 78 -1.27 2.93 11.24
C LEU A 78 -1.81 1.56 10.82
N ALA A 79 -1.10 0.52 11.24
CA ALA A 79 -1.52 -0.86 11.15
C ALA A 79 -1.58 -1.42 12.58
N ILE A 80 -2.80 -1.54 13.09
CA ILE A 80 -3.09 -1.97 14.47
C ILE A 80 -3.64 -3.38 14.40
N VAL A 81 -3.20 -4.24 15.33
CA VAL A 81 -3.80 -5.55 15.55
C VAL A 81 -4.69 -5.45 16.78
N GLU A 82 -5.96 -5.80 16.63
CA GLU A 82 -6.93 -5.79 17.73
C GLU A 82 -7.57 -7.17 17.88
N TYR A 83 -8.14 -7.43 19.06
CA TYR A 83 -8.94 -8.62 19.30
C TYR A 83 -10.29 -8.28 19.92
N THR A 84 -11.23 -9.21 19.78
CA THR A 84 -12.52 -9.23 20.49
C THR A 84 -12.82 -10.65 20.99
N ILE A 85 -13.46 -10.73 22.16
CA ILE A 85 -13.98 -11.98 22.74
C ILE A 85 -15.51 -11.95 22.88
N ASP A 86 -16.15 -10.85 22.46
CA ASP A 86 -17.60 -10.60 22.61
C ASP A 86 -18.32 -10.46 21.27
N GLY A 87 -17.75 -11.05 20.21
CA GLY A 87 -18.33 -11.04 18.87
C GLY A 87 -18.25 -9.67 18.18
N GLY A 88 -17.26 -8.85 18.54
CA GLY A 88 -16.97 -7.57 17.90
C GLY A 88 -17.71 -6.38 18.52
N LEU A 89 -18.31 -6.53 19.71
CA LEU A 89 -18.90 -5.41 20.44
C LEU A 89 -17.82 -4.48 21.00
N ASN A 90 -16.74 -5.05 21.54
CA ASN A 90 -15.57 -4.33 22.01
C ASN A 90 -14.30 -4.89 21.39
N TRP A 91 -13.42 -3.99 20.97
CA TRP A 91 -12.11 -4.31 20.40
C TRP A 91 -11.01 -3.76 21.29
N THR A 92 -9.99 -4.58 21.52
CA THR A 92 -8.84 -4.25 22.37
C THR A 92 -7.55 -4.36 21.55
N GLU A 93 -6.72 -3.32 21.59
CA GLU A 93 -5.42 -3.29 20.90
C GLU A 93 -4.47 -4.32 21.50
N LEU A 94 -3.95 -5.22 20.66
CA LEU A 94 -2.83 -6.12 20.99
C LEU A 94 -1.49 -5.43 20.76
N GLY A 95 -1.42 -4.62 19.70
CA GLY A 95 -0.23 -3.88 19.36
C GLY A 95 -0.30 -3.27 17.97
N ARG A 96 0.77 -2.61 17.59
CA ARG A 96 0.93 -1.93 16.30
C ARG A 96 2.03 -2.62 15.52
N LEU A 97 1.77 -2.86 14.25
CA LEU A 97 2.77 -3.45 13.37
C LEU A 97 3.79 -2.38 12.99
N ASN A 98 3.35 -1.18 12.64
CA ASN A 98 4.22 -0.06 12.30
C ASN A 98 4.47 0.90 13.48
N PRO A 99 5.60 1.62 13.50
CA PRO A 99 5.91 2.51 14.62
C PRO A 99 5.05 3.76 14.60
N ALA A 100 4.73 4.22 15.80
CA ALA A 100 3.97 5.45 16.04
C ALA A 100 4.81 6.74 15.96
N SER A 101 6.11 6.63 15.64
CA SER A 101 7.04 7.76 15.64
C SER A 101 7.36 8.25 14.23
N PHE A 102 7.43 9.57 14.07
CA PHE A 102 7.85 10.24 12.84
C PHE A 102 9.34 9.98 12.55
N PRO A 103 9.69 9.23 11.50
CA PRO A 103 11.08 9.10 11.09
C PRO A 103 11.51 10.38 10.36
N GLY A 104 12.52 11.08 10.87
CA GLY A 104 13.15 12.20 10.16
C GLY A 104 14.11 11.71 9.06
N GLY A 105 14.16 12.39 7.91
CA GLY A 105 15.17 12.16 6.87
C GLY A 105 14.93 12.96 5.59
N ALA A 106 15.37 12.44 4.44
CA ALA A 106 15.31 13.16 3.17
C ALA A 106 14.00 12.89 2.40
N ALA A 107 13.53 13.87 1.62
CA ALA A 107 12.27 13.78 0.90
C ALA A 107 12.25 12.72 -0.22
N ASP A 108 13.37 12.09 -0.55
CA ASP A 108 13.47 10.96 -1.49
C ASP A 108 13.46 9.59 -0.79
N GLN A 109 13.58 9.56 0.54
CA GLN A 109 13.62 8.31 1.30
C GLN A 109 12.21 7.86 1.68
N GLY A 110 11.80 6.67 1.23
CA GLY A 110 10.56 6.00 1.65
C GLY A 110 10.64 5.40 3.06
N TYR A 111 9.50 5.05 3.66
CA TYR A 111 9.41 4.40 4.95
C TYR A 111 8.77 3.02 4.82
N SER A 112 9.35 2.02 5.50
CA SER A 112 8.86 0.65 5.49
C SER A 112 8.87 0.03 6.89
N ASN A 113 8.41 -1.21 7.01
CA ASN A 113 8.59 -1.99 8.25
C ASN A 113 10.02 -2.26 8.65
N ARG A 114 10.99 -1.91 7.80
CA ARG A 114 12.41 -2.01 8.12
C ARG A 114 13.04 -0.66 8.45
N GLY A 115 12.23 0.40 8.49
CA GLY A 115 12.66 1.75 8.80
C GLY A 115 12.85 2.64 7.57
N LEU A 116 13.36 3.84 7.82
CA LEU A 116 13.53 4.86 6.80
C LEU A 116 14.64 4.52 5.79
N GLY A 117 14.35 4.73 4.50
CA GLY A 117 15.27 4.47 3.40
C GLY A 117 15.64 2.99 3.26
N LYS A 118 14.85 2.08 3.85
CA LYS A 118 15.05 0.64 3.77
C LYS A 118 13.96 0.02 2.90
N ALA A 119 14.37 -0.89 2.01
CA ALA A 119 13.44 -1.72 1.29
C ALA A 119 12.61 -2.57 2.28
N PRO A 120 11.29 -2.69 2.07
CA PRO A 120 10.41 -3.47 2.92
C PRO A 120 10.76 -4.96 2.82
N ALA A 121 10.48 -5.72 3.88
CA ALA A 121 10.56 -7.18 3.84
C ALA A 121 9.59 -7.77 4.84
N PHE A 122 9.13 -9.01 4.63
CA PHE A 122 8.30 -9.69 5.60
C PHE A 122 9.00 -9.79 6.97
N GLN A 123 8.43 -9.16 7.99
CA GLN A 123 8.91 -9.22 9.37
C GLN A 123 7.93 -10.06 10.20
N PRO A 124 8.41 -10.89 11.14
CA PRO A 124 7.52 -11.64 12.01
C PRO A 124 6.85 -10.71 13.04
N PHE A 125 5.63 -11.05 13.45
CA PHE A 125 4.98 -10.49 14.62
C PHE A 125 4.35 -11.62 15.46
N SER A 126 4.19 -11.38 16.76
CA SER A 126 3.51 -12.31 17.66
C SER A 126 2.93 -11.57 18.86
N PHE A 127 1.68 -11.86 19.20
CA PHE A 127 0.99 -11.31 20.35
C PHE A 127 0.29 -12.41 21.14
N ALA A 128 0.37 -12.35 22.46
CA ALA A 128 -0.42 -13.19 23.33
C ALA A 128 -1.88 -12.71 23.32
N LEU A 129 -2.82 -13.65 23.21
CA LEU A 129 -4.25 -13.41 23.31
C LEU A 129 -4.71 -13.71 24.74
N PRO A 130 -5.82 -13.12 25.21
CA PRO A 130 -6.38 -13.48 26.51
C PRO A 130 -6.89 -14.92 26.53
N ALA A 131 -7.02 -15.47 27.74
CA ALA A 131 -7.73 -16.72 27.97
C ALA A 131 -9.21 -16.55 27.59
N ALA A 132 -9.63 -17.13 26.47
CA ALA A 132 -11.01 -17.12 26.00
C ALA A 132 -11.30 -18.38 25.19
N SER A 133 -12.54 -18.86 25.21
CA SER A 133 -12.95 -20.02 24.38
C SER A 133 -13.14 -19.64 22.91
N SER A 134 -13.38 -18.36 22.62
CA SER A 134 -13.50 -17.83 21.27
C SER A 134 -12.96 -16.42 21.15
N VAL A 135 -12.33 -16.12 20.02
CA VAL A 135 -11.70 -14.83 19.72
C VAL A 135 -11.85 -14.49 18.24
N GLN A 136 -11.94 -13.21 17.91
CA GLN A 136 -11.67 -12.70 16.56
C GLN A 136 -10.57 -11.66 16.63
N ILE A 137 -9.83 -11.54 15.54
CA ILE A 137 -8.71 -10.62 15.37
C ILE A 137 -9.01 -9.74 14.16
N ARG A 138 -8.59 -8.48 14.18
CA ARG A 138 -8.65 -7.60 13.02
C ARG A 138 -7.41 -6.72 12.90
#